data_AF-A0A3M1EHU8-F1
#
_entry.id   AF-A0A3M1EHU8-F1
#
_cell.length_a   1.000
_cell.length_b   1.000
_cell.length_c   1.000
_cell.angle_alpha   90.00
_cell.angle_beta   90.00
_cell.angle_gamma   90.00
#
_symmetry.space_group_name_H-M   'P 1'
#
loop_
_entity.id
_entity.type
_entity.pdbx_description
1 polymer ?
#
loop_
_entity_poly.entity_id
_entity_poly.type
_entity_poly.pdbx_seq_one_letter_code
_entity_poly.pdbx_strand_id
1 'polypeptide(L)'
;MGRNMPSGLAKSRPDLSSDQVLEARNIVRVLLIFLDGVGVGPADTRSNPFMHAALPTLCELLDGQRPVLKSEPSIGKLAVLIPADATLGVPGLPQSGTGQTALLTGLNAPEHSGRHHGPYPDEPTRVLLQNHSLFRRLTEAGHHVAFANAYPDRYHERLARGTGRASAIARAAYMAGVRLRGPDDLRAGQALSPFLTNHGWREHLGYTDMPIISVEEAGRRLAGLAARHDFTLFEYYHTDMAGHRGVQARILEVLEQVDQFLRGVIEHVDDQTVVLVASDHGNIEDWSTTDHT
;
A
#
# COMPACT_ATOMS: atom_id res chain seq x y z
N MET A 1 -25.27 -26.24 -52.75
CA MET A 1 -24.38 -26.84 -51.74
C MET A 1 -23.49 -25.76 -51.15
N GLY A 2 -23.35 -25.72 -49.82
CA GLY A 2 -22.37 -24.91 -49.07
C GLY A 2 -22.83 -23.48 -48.74
N ARG A 3 -23.75 -23.29 -47.79
CA ARG A 3 -23.53 -23.06 -46.34
C ARG A 3 -23.14 -21.62 -45.97
N ASN A 4 -24.15 -20.93 -45.42
CA ASN A 4 -24.04 -19.79 -44.53
C ASN A 4 -23.04 -20.05 -43.39
N MET A 5 -22.20 -19.05 -43.10
CA MET A 5 -21.49 -18.91 -41.83
C MET A 5 -22.09 -17.72 -41.07
N PRO A 6 -22.53 -17.87 -39.82
CA PRO A 6 -23.10 -16.77 -39.06
C PRO A 6 -22.00 -15.86 -38.52
N SER A 7 -22.18 -14.56 -38.71
CA SER A 7 -21.47 -13.50 -38.00
C SER A 7 -21.77 -13.60 -36.51
N GLY A 8 -20.82 -14.13 -35.74
CA GLY A 8 -20.85 -14.06 -34.29
C GLY A 8 -20.64 -12.62 -33.84
N LEU A 9 -21.74 -11.96 -33.47
CA LEU A 9 -21.73 -10.70 -32.73
C LEU A 9 -20.82 -10.83 -31.51
N ALA A 10 -19.73 -10.06 -31.49
CA ALA A 10 -19.07 -9.71 -30.25
C ALA A 10 -20.14 -9.07 -29.35
N LYS A 11 -20.54 -9.75 -28.27
CA LYS A 11 -21.39 -9.16 -27.25
C LYS A 11 -20.58 -8.03 -26.63
N SER A 12 -20.87 -6.79 -27.03
CA SER A 12 -20.43 -5.60 -26.33
C SER A 12 -20.83 -5.76 -24.86
N ARG A 13 -19.84 -5.87 -23.98
CA ARG A 13 -20.10 -5.74 -22.55
C ARG A 13 -20.75 -4.37 -22.35
N PRO A 14 -21.86 -4.27 -21.59
CA PRO A 14 -22.49 -2.97 -21.35
C PRO A 14 -21.46 -2.04 -20.71
N ASP A 15 -21.41 -0.80 -21.22
CA ASP A 15 -20.58 0.28 -20.71
C ASP A 15 -21.22 0.78 -19.41
N LEU A 16 -20.99 0.04 -18.33
CA LEU A 16 -21.45 0.40 -16.99
C LEU A 16 -20.54 1.52 -16.49
N SER A 17 -21.12 2.60 -15.99
CA SER A 17 -20.39 3.62 -15.24
C SER A 17 -19.69 3.01 -14.01
N SER A 18 -18.64 3.65 -13.50
CA SER A 18 -17.91 3.18 -12.31
C SER A 18 -18.85 2.91 -11.13
N ASP A 19 -19.84 3.79 -10.92
CA ASP A 19 -20.85 3.64 -9.87
C ASP A 19 -21.72 2.38 -10.09
N GLN A 20 -22.14 2.12 -11.32
CA GLN A 20 -22.92 0.92 -11.65
C GLN A 20 -22.12 -0.38 -11.52
N VAL A 21 -20.81 -0.36 -11.77
CA VAL A 21 -19.94 -1.52 -11.53
C VAL A 21 -19.78 -1.79 -10.05
N LEU A 22 -19.63 -0.75 -9.23
CA LEU A 22 -19.52 -0.86 -7.77
C LEU A 22 -20.84 -1.33 -7.15
N GLU A 23 -21.97 -0.77 -7.57
CA GLU A 23 -23.32 -1.18 -7.13
C GLU A 23 -23.62 -2.63 -7.54
N ALA A 24 -23.27 -3.03 -8.76
CA ALA A 24 -23.46 -4.41 -9.23
C ALA A 24 -22.61 -5.44 -8.48
N ARG A 25 -21.48 -5.01 -7.88
CA ARG A 25 -20.59 -5.85 -7.09
C ARG A 25 -20.78 -5.69 -5.58
N ASN A 26 -21.69 -4.81 -5.14
CA ASN A 26 -21.94 -4.50 -3.73
C ASN A 26 -20.65 -4.21 -2.92
N ILE A 27 -19.70 -3.51 -3.56
CA ILE A 27 -18.46 -3.11 -2.91
C ILE A 27 -18.78 -2.02 -1.90
N VAL A 28 -18.54 -2.30 -0.62
CA VAL A 28 -18.83 -1.39 0.50
C VAL A 28 -17.61 -1.14 1.39
N ARG A 29 -16.49 -1.82 1.15
CA ARG A 29 -15.26 -1.69 1.93
C ARG A 29 -14.05 -1.46 1.04
N VAL A 30 -13.07 -0.75 1.60
CA VAL A 30 -11.80 -0.44 0.94
C VAL A 30 -10.63 -0.86 1.83
N LEU A 31 -9.76 -1.72 1.32
CA LEU A 31 -8.48 -2.05 1.93
C LEU A 31 -7.34 -1.42 1.11
N LEU A 32 -6.63 -0.46 1.70
CA LEU A 32 -5.43 0.15 1.13
C LEU A 32 -4.17 -0.46 1.75
N ILE A 33 -3.36 -1.13 0.94
CA ILE A 33 -2.02 -1.59 1.27
C ILE A 33 -1.04 -0.60 0.67
N PHE A 34 -0.41 0.20 1.52
CA PHE A 34 0.61 1.14 1.13
C PHE A 34 1.99 0.48 1.23
N LEU A 35 2.72 0.45 0.12
CA LEU A 35 4.10 -0.03 0.03
C LEU A 35 5.01 1.18 -0.25
N ASP A 36 5.88 1.54 0.68
CA ASP A 36 6.78 2.70 0.53
C ASP A 36 7.87 2.39 -0.51
N GLY A 37 8.16 3.31 -1.43
CA GLY A 37 9.25 3.15 -2.40
C GLY A 37 9.11 1.98 -3.38
N VAL A 38 7.90 1.75 -3.92
CA VAL A 38 7.61 0.73 -4.93
C VAL A 38 7.13 1.38 -6.23
N GLY A 39 8.05 1.55 -7.17
CA GLY A 39 7.74 2.03 -8.51
C GLY A 39 7.56 0.91 -9.53
N VAL A 40 7.39 1.30 -10.78
CA VAL A 40 7.36 0.39 -11.93
C VAL A 40 8.42 0.82 -12.94
N GLY A 41 9.47 0.00 -13.06
CA GLY A 41 10.63 0.28 -13.91
C GLY A 41 10.57 -0.45 -15.25
N PRO A 42 11.49 -0.16 -16.19
CA PRO A 42 11.58 -0.86 -17.46
C PRO A 42 11.83 -2.36 -17.26
N ALA A 43 11.45 -3.19 -18.24
CA ALA A 43 11.74 -4.63 -18.25
C ALA A 43 13.22 -4.95 -18.54
N ASP A 44 14.15 -4.42 -17.74
CA ASP A 44 15.59 -4.64 -17.84
C ASP A 44 16.06 -5.65 -16.78
N THR A 45 16.54 -6.82 -17.23
CA THR A 45 17.06 -7.86 -16.33
C THR A 45 18.37 -7.47 -15.62
N ARG A 46 19.01 -6.36 -16.00
CA ARG A 46 20.23 -5.88 -15.34
C ARG A 46 19.93 -4.97 -14.15
N SER A 47 18.79 -4.30 -14.12
CA SER A 47 18.45 -3.30 -13.10
C SER A 47 17.15 -3.57 -12.35
N ASN A 48 16.18 -4.23 -12.98
CA ASN A 48 14.84 -4.38 -12.41
C ASN A 48 14.69 -5.72 -11.64
N PRO A 49 14.57 -5.70 -10.30
CA PRO A 49 14.45 -6.90 -9.48
C PRO A 49 13.10 -7.62 -9.67
N PHE A 50 12.07 -6.97 -10.19
CA PHE A 50 10.82 -7.65 -10.56
C PHE A 50 10.99 -8.67 -11.69
N MET A 51 12.12 -8.62 -12.42
CA MET A 51 12.48 -9.62 -13.42
C MET A 51 13.06 -10.90 -12.79
N HIS A 52 13.49 -10.85 -11.53
CA HIS A 52 14.20 -11.93 -10.84
C HIS A 52 13.41 -12.53 -9.68
N ALA A 53 12.65 -11.71 -8.95
CA ALA A 53 11.87 -12.15 -7.80
C ALA A 53 10.83 -13.21 -8.17
N ALA A 54 10.61 -14.18 -7.27
CA ALA A 54 9.54 -15.15 -7.39
C ALA A 54 8.20 -14.55 -6.93
N LEU A 55 7.37 -14.11 -7.89
CA LEU A 55 6.13 -13.38 -7.62
C LEU A 55 4.88 -14.11 -8.15
N PRO A 56 4.61 -15.35 -7.71
CA PRO A 56 3.50 -16.15 -8.25
C PRO A 56 2.14 -15.48 -8.08
N THR A 57 1.92 -14.74 -6.99
CA THR A 57 0.64 -14.07 -6.72
C THR A 57 0.42 -12.89 -7.66
N LEU A 58 1.39 -11.99 -7.78
CA LEU A 58 1.30 -10.89 -8.74
C LEU A 58 1.20 -11.41 -10.18
N CYS A 59 1.96 -12.45 -10.54
CA CYS A 59 1.84 -13.09 -11.85
C CYS A 59 0.42 -13.61 -12.09
N GLU A 60 -0.21 -14.29 -11.13
CA GLU A 60 -1.59 -14.76 -11.28
C GLU A 60 -2.59 -13.59 -11.43
N LEU A 61 -2.48 -12.58 -10.56
CA LEU A 61 -3.36 -11.41 -10.58
C LEU A 61 -3.28 -10.64 -11.90
N LEU A 62 -2.07 -10.54 -12.46
CA LEU A 62 -1.75 -9.80 -13.68
C LEU A 62 -1.77 -10.67 -14.96
N ASP A 63 -2.37 -11.86 -14.92
CA ASP A 63 -2.50 -12.77 -16.07
C ASP A 63 -1.15 -13.13 -16.72
N GLY A 64 -0.18 -13.49 -15.89
CA GLY A 64 1.19 -13.84 -16.27
C GLY A 64 2.12 -12.65 -16.54
N GLN A 65 1.62 -11.41 -16.44
CA GLN A 65 2.42 -10.21 -16.67
C GLN A 65 3.26 -9.84 -15.44
N ARG A 66 4.42 -9.21 -15.69
CA ARG A 66 5.27 -8.61 -14.65
C ARG A 66 4.91 -7.13 -14.44
N PRO A 67 5.10 -6.58 -13.23
CA PRO A 67 4.86 -5.16 -12.95
C PRO A 67 6.02 -4.30 -13.48
N VAL A 68 5.99 -4.03 -14.79
CA VAL A 68 6.98 -3.21 -15.50
C VAL A 68 6.30 -1.99 -16.11
N LEU A 69 7.07 -0.92 -16.31
CA LEU A 69 6.61 0.35 -16.87
C LEU A 69 6.03 0.15 -18.27
N LYS A 70 4.81 0.63 -18.47
CA LYS A 70 4.13 0.73 -19.77
C LYS A 70 3.39 2.06 -19.84
N SER A 71 3.13 2.55 -21.05
CA SER A 71 2.35 3.80 -21.23
C SER A 71 0.87 3.64 -20.87
N GLU A 72 0.35 2.42 -20.95
CA GLU A 72 -1.04 2.09 -20.66
C GLU A 72 -1.14 1.19 -19.42
N PRO A 73 -2.26 1.25 -18.67
CA PRO A 73 -2.52 0.30 -17.59
C PRO A 73 -2.42 -1.16 -18.05
N SER A 74 -1.81 -2.01 -17.23
CA SER A 74 -1.82 -3.46 -17.47
C SER A 74 -3.07 -4.06 -16.84
N ILE A 75 -3.96 -4.59 -17.67
CA ILE A 75 -5.17 -5.29 -17.24
C ILE A 75 -4.82 -6.78 -17.09
N GLY A 76 -4.97 -7.29 -15.87
CA GLY A 76 -4.78 -8.67 -15.51
C GLY A 76 -6.08 -9.46 -15.40
N LYS A 77 -5.97 -10.66 -14.84
CA LYS A 77 -7.09 -11.56 -14.61
C LYS A 77 -8.02 -11.04 -13.51
N LEU A 78 -7.43 -10.53 -12.43
CA LEU A 78 -8.15 -10.04 -11.23
C LEU A 78 -7.66 -8.67 -10.75
N ALA A 79 -6.63 -8.10 -11.36
CA ALA A 79 -6.06 -6.81 -10.96
C ALA A 79 -5.79 -5.91 -12.17
N VAL A 80 -5.69 -4.61 -11.90
CA VAL A 80 -5.22 -3.61 -12.86
C VAL A 80 -4.01 -2.92 -12.24
N LEU A 81 -2.91 -2.85 -12.99
CA LEU A 81 -1.73 -2.09 -12.63
C LEU A 81 -1.73 -0.77 -13.38
N ILE A 82 -1.68 0.33 -12.64
CA ILE A 82 -1.69 1.69 -13.19
C ILE A 82 -0.35 2.36 -12.85
N PRO A 83 0.52 2.61 -13.84
CA PRO A 83 1.69 3.47 -13.66
C PRO A 83 1.25 4.89 -13.33
N ALA A 84 1.89 5.51 -12.34
CA ALA A 84 1.60 6.88 -11.92
C ALA A 84 2.88 7.70 -11.84
N ASP A 85 2.79 8.99 -12.17
CA ASP A 85 3.90 9.94 -12.03
C ASP A 85 4.01 10.39 -10.57
N ALA A 86 5.01 9.86 -9.86
CA ALA A 86 5.29 10.21 -8.46
C ALA A 86 5.77 11.67 -8.29
N THR A 87 6.23 12.33 -9.35
CA THR A 87 6.70 13.72 -9.26
C THR A 87 5.54 14.71 -9.20
N LEU A 88 4.34 14.30 -9.64
CA LEU A 88 3.15 15.16 -9.74
C LEU A 88 3.43 16.46 -10.50
N GLY A 89 4.30 16.40 -11.51
CA GLY A 89 4.73 17.55 -12.31
C GLY A 89 5.65 18.54 -11.59
N VAL A 90 6.13 18.24 -10.37
CA VAL A 90 7.01 19.11 -9.60
C VAL A 90 8.48 18.66 -9.75
N PRO A 91 9.41 19.56 -10.12
CA PRO A 91 10.82 19.20 -10.29
C PRO A 91 11.48 18.62 -9.05
N GLY A 92 12.38 17.66 -9.26
CA GLY A 92 13.14 16.98 -8.20
C GLY A 92 12.72 15.52 -8.02
N LEU A 93 13.43 14.80 -7.16
CA LEU A 93 13.06 13.42 -6.83
C LEU A 93 11.83 13.41 -5.92
N PRO A 94 10.87 12.50 -6.15
CA PRO A 94 9.73 12.34 -5.25
C PRO A 94 10.21 11.93 -3.86
N GLN A 95 9.45 12.29 -2.83
CA GLN A 95 9.82 12.04 -1.42
C GLN A 95 8.60 11.62 -0.61
N SER A 96 8.81 10.77 0.39
CA SER A 96 7.72 10.06 1.06
C SER A 96 6.76 10.99 1.80
N GLY A 97 7.24 12.05 2.44
CA GLY A 97 6.39 12.97 3.21
C GLY A 97 5.34 13.66 2.34
N THR A 98 5.75 14.21 1.20
CA THR A 98 4.86 14.87 0.23
C THR A 98 4.07 13.85 -0.59
N GLY A 99 4.67 12.74 -1.02
CA GLY A 99 3.98 11.70 -1.78
C GLY A 99 2.85 11.03 -0.99
N GLN A 100 3.12 10.62 0.26
CA GLN A 100 2.09 10.10 1.16
C GLN A 100 1.01 11.15 1.48
N THR A 101 1.39 12.42 1.64
CA THR A 101 0.41 13.49 1.86
C THR A 101 -0.51 13.64 0.64
N ALA A 102 0.03 13.57 -0.58
CA ALA A 102 -0.77 13.63 -1.80
C ALA A 102 -1.74 12.45 -1.90
N LEU A 103 -1.26 11.23 -1.67
CA LEU A 103 -2.09 10.02 -1.63
C LEU A 103 -3.24 10.12 -0.62
N LEU A 104 -2.95 10.62 0.59
CA LEU A 104 -3.94 10.70 1.66
C LEU A 104 -4.92 11.85 1.51
N THR A 105 -4.58 12.92 0.78
CA THR A 105 -5.42 14.13 0.72
C THR A 105 -6.08 14.33 -0.63
N GLY A 106 -5.55 13.71 -1.69
CA GLY A 106 -5.94 13.98 -3.08
C GLY A 106 -5.46 15.34 -3.58
N LEU A 107 -4.54 16.01 -2.87
CA LEU A 107 -4.00 17.33 -3.22
C LEU A 107 -2.53 17.22 -3.63
N ASN A 108 -2.08 18.06 -4.56
CA ASN A 108 -0.68 18.10 -4.97
C ASN A 108 0.21 18.69 -3.85
N ALA A 109 0.63 17.84 -2.92
CA ALA A 109 1.40 18.25 -1.75
C ALA A 109 2.82 18.76 -2.08
N PRO A 110 3.58 18.17 -3.02
CA PRO A 110 4.84 18.78 -3.49
C PRO A 110 4.66 20.20 -4.02
N GLU A 111 3.61 20.46 -4.80
CA GLU A 111 3.32 21.80 -5.33
C GLU A 111 2.96 22.76 -4.20
N HIS A 112 2.12 22.33 -3.25
CA HIS A 112 1.76 23.12 -2.08
C HIS A 112 2.97 23.47 -1.19
N SER A 113 3.92 22.54 -1.03
CA SER A 113 5.16 22.77 -0.28
C SER A 113 6.26 23.45 -1.11
N GLY A 114 6.05 23.62 -2.42
CA GLY A 114 7.03 24.16 -3.38
C GLY A 114 8.23 23.25 -3.65
N ARG A 115 8.23 22.01 -3.15
CA ARG A 115 9.28 21.00 -3.32
C ARG A 115 8.79 19.64 -2.82
N HIS A 116 9.48 18.59 -3.24
CA HIS A 116 9.40 17.28 -2.59
C HIS A 116 10.05 17.31 -1.20
N HIS A 117 9.43 16.68 -0.21
CA HIS A 117 9.94 16.61 1.17
C HIS A 117 9.55 15.30 1.85
N GLY A 118 10.40 14.81 2.74
CA GLY A 118 10.13 13.57 3.47
C GLY A 118 11.25 13.17 4.42
N PRO A 119 11.08 12.04 5.14
CA PRO A 119 9.84 11.23 5.21
C PRO A 119 8.80 11.80 6.20
N TYR A 120 9.20 12.76 7.05
CA TYR A 120 8.31 13.36 8.05
C TYR A 120 7.64 14.62 7.49
N PRO A 121 6.32 14.81 7.71
CA PRO A 121 5.62 15.96 7.17
C PRO A 121 6.11 17.26 7.81
N ASP A 122 6.39 18.27 6.97
CA ASP A 122 6.68 19.64 7.38
C ASP A 122 5.39 20.40 7.76
N GLU A 123 5.49 21.69 8.09
CA GLU A 123 4.31 22.47 8.48
C GLU A 123 3.22 22.51 7.40
N PRO A 124 3.52 22.85 6.12
CA PRO A 124 2.50 22.86 5.07
C PRO A 124 1.80 21.51 4.87
N THR A 125 2.56 20.42 4.79
CA THR A 125 1.96 19.08 4.63
C THR A 125 1.15 18.65 5.86
N ARG A 126 1.57 19.02 7.08
CA ARG A 126 0.77 18.76 8.29
C ARG A 126 -0.60 19.45 8.25
N VAL A 127 -0.68 20.67 7.74
CA VAL A 127 -1.94 21.39 7.56
C VAL A 127 -2.85 20.65 6.57
N LEU A 128 -2.30 20.14 5.46
CA LEU A 128 -3.07 19.33 4.51
C LEU A 128 -3.60 18.03 5.15
N LEU A 129 -2.74 17.30 5.86
CA LEU A 129 -3.13 16.06 6.54
C LEU A 129 -4.23 16.30 7.59
N GLN A 130 -4.14 17.40 8.34
CA GLN A 130 -5.12 17.76 9.36
C GLN A 130 -6.52 17.94 8.79
N ASN A 131 -6.62 18.62 7.65
CA ASN A 131 -7.87 19.13 7.13
C ASN A 131 -8.47 18.25 6.02
N HIS A 132 -7.63 17.49 5.31
CA HIS A 132 -8.05 16.83 4.07
C HIS A 132 -7.72 15.34 4.00
N SER A 133 -7.07 14.75 5.00
CA SER A 133 -6.72 13.33 4.95
C SER A 133 -7.96 12.43 4.82
N LEU A 134 -7.81 11.31 4.10
CA LEU A 134 -8.83 10.28 3.96
C LEU A 134 -9.33 9.81 5.33
N PHE A 135 -8.42 9.62 6.30
CA PHE A 135 -8.79 9.30 7.68
C PHE A 135 -9.75 10.33 8.26
N ARG A 136 -9.44 11.63 8.14
CA ARG A 136 -10.29 12.72 8.65
C ARG A 136 -11.67 12.70 7.98
N ARG A 137 -11.68 12.71 6.64
CA ARG A 137 -12.93 12.79 5.85
C ARG A 137 -13.85 11.61 6.12
N LEU A 138 -13.31 10.40 6.18
CA LEU A 138 -14.08 9.19 6.42
C LEU A 138 -14.63 9.13 7.85
N THR A 139 -13.80 9.47 8.85
CA THR A 139 -14.25 9.50 10.25
C THR A 139 -15.32 10.58 10.48
N GLU A 140 -15.19 11.78 9.89
CA GLU A 140 -16.22 12.83 9.97
C GLU A 140 -17.53 12.44 9.27
N ALA A 141 -17.45 11.62 8.22
CA ALA A 141 -18.61 11.06 7.55
C ALA A 141 -19.26 9.88 8.33
N GLY A 142 -18.71 9.51 9.49
CA GLY A 142 -19.26 8.44 10.34
C GLY A 142 -18.85 7.02 9.94
N HIS A 143 -17.85 6.87 9.06
CA HIS A 143 -17.34 5.55 8.66
C HIS A 143 -16.43 4.93 9.70
N HIS A 144 -16.44 3.59 9.75
CA HIS A 144 -15.55 2.79 10.57
C HIS A 144 -14.18 2.69 9.88
N VAL A 145 -13.17 3.35 10.46
CA VAL A 145 -11.83 3.45 9.87
C VAL A 145 -10.79 2.75 10.74
N ALA A 146 -9.91 1.95 10.12
CA ALA A 146 -8.78 1.33 10.77
C ALA A 146 -7.44 1.73 10.13
N PHE A 147 -6.47 2.06 10.97
CA PHE A 147 -5.06 1.93 10.63
C PHE A 147 -4.54 0.64 11.26
N ALA A 148 -4.02 -0.27 10.43
CA ALA A 148 -3.76 -1.66 10.81
C ALA A 148 -2.44 -1.83 11.58
N ASN A 149 -1.50 -0.90 11.41
CA ASN A 149 -0.16 -0.98 11.99
C ASN A 149 -0.19 -0.91 13.51
N ALA A 150 0.51 -1.86 14.14
CA ALA A 150 0.82 -1.84 15.57
C ALA A 150 2.08 -1.00 15.83
N TYR A 151 2.06 -0.28 16.94
CA TYR A 151 3.18 0.51 17.44
C TYR A 151 3.49 0.13 18.89
N PRO A 152 4.78 0.09 19.30
CA PRO A 152 5.16 -0.25 20.67
C PRO A 152 4.75 0.88 21.64
N ASP A 153 4.61 0.57 22.93
CA ASP A 153 4.11 1.53 23.93
C ASP A 153 4.94 2.82 23.97
N ARG A 154 6.27 2.68 23.87
CA ARG A 154 7.21 3.81 23.78
C ARG A 154 6.89 4.80 22.65
N TYR A 155 6.27 4.34 21.56
CA TYR A 155 5.88 5.19 20.44
C TYR A 155 4.64 6.02 20.80
N HIS A 156 3.63 5.37 21.40
CA HIS A 156 2.43 6.03 21.91
C HIS A 156 2.78 7.09 22.96
N GLU A 157 3.64 6.76 23.91
CA GLU A 157 4.11 7.69 24.95
C GLU A 157 4.78 8.94 24.35
N ARG A 158 5.64 8.75 23.33
CA ARG A 158 6.31 9.87 22.65
C ARG A 158 5.34 10.73 21.87
N LEU A 159 4.35 10.14 21.19
CA LEU A 159 3.30 10.90 20.50
C LEU A 159 2.46 11.72 21.47
N ALA A 160 2.02 11.12 22.58
CA ALA A 160 1.24 11.81 23.61
C ALA A 160 2.01 12.99 24.23
N ARG A 161 3.33 12.88 24.36
CA ARG A 161 4.22 13.97 24.84
C ARG A 161 4.58 15.00 23.76
N GLY A 162 4.16 14.81 22.51
CA GLY A 162 4.53 15.68 21.38
C GLY A 162 5.98 15.55 20.90
N THR A 163 6.74 14.56 21.40
CA THR A 163 8.16 14.33 21.03
C THR A 163 8.36 13.19 20.03
N GLY A 164 7.26 12.56 19.62
CA GLY A 164 7.22 11.50 18.62
C GLY A 164 7.28 12.04 17.19
N ARG A 165 8.25 11.54 16.41
CA ARG A 165 8.22 11.65 14.94
C ARG A 165 7.28 10.58 14.40
N ALA A 166 6.46 10.95 13.42
CA ALA A 166 5.50 10.07 12.76
C ALA A 166 5.57 10.30 11.26
N SER A 167 5.50 9.22 10.47
CA SER A 167 5.29 9.29 9.01
C SER A 167 4.01 10.07 8.71
N ALA A 168 3.83 10.49 7.45
CA ALA A 168 2.64 11.21 7.06
C ALA A 168 1.37 10.39 7.33
N ILE A 169 1.38 9.08 7.04
CA ILE A 169 0.27 8.15 7.32
C ILE A 169 -0.04 8.07 8.81
N ALA A 170 0.95 7.76 9.65
CA ALA A 170 0.73 7.64 11.09
C ALA A 170 0.29 8.97 11.73
N ARG A 171 0.84 10.09 11.24
CA ARG A 171 0.46 11.44 11.67
C ARG A 171 -1.00 11.74 11.30
N ALA A 172 -1.40 11.43 10.07
CA ALA A 172 -2.77 11.66 9.59
C ALA A 172 -3.79 10.86 10.38
N ALA A 173 -3.52 9.56 10.60
CA ALA A 173 -4.37 8.70 11.43
C ALA A 173 -4.52 9.26 12.85
N TYR A 174 -3.41 9.64 13.49
CA TYR A 174 -3.41 10.24 14.82
C TYR A 174 -4.23 11.55 14.89
N MET A 175 -4.06 12.45 13.92
CA MET A 175 -4.76 13.73 13.87
C MET A 175 -6.26 13.60 13.56
N ALA A 176 -6.65 12.54 12.86
CA ALA A 176 -8.05 12.19 12.61
C ALA A 176 -8.72 11.46 13.79
N GLY A 177 -7.98 11.19 14.89
CA GLY A 177 -8.50 10.43 16.03
C GLY A 177 -8.65 8.93 15.76
N VAL A 178 -8.05 8.42 14.67
CA VAL A 178 -8.03 6.98 14.39
C VAL A 178 -7.06 6.31 15.36
N ARG A 179 -7.54 5.23 15.98
CA ARG A 179 -6.76 4.47 16.96
C ARG A 179 -5.47 3.95 16.34
N LEU A 180 -4.33 4.39 16.87
CA LEU A 180 -3.06 3.71 16.69
C LEU A 180 -3.06 2.43 17.53
N ARG A 181 -2.71 1.29 16.94
CA ARG A 181 -2.83 -0.01 17.60
C ARG A 181 -1.59 -0.30 18.44
N GLY A 182 -1.78 -1.02 19.55
CA GLY A 182 -0.74 -1.35 20.51
C GLY A 182 -0.28 -2.81 20.46
N PRO A 183 0.62 -3.20 21.38
CA PRO A 183 1.08 -4.58 21.51
C PRO A 183 -0.06 -5.58 21.78
N ASP A 184 -1.05 -5.20 22.58
CA ASP A 184 -2.18 -6.08 22.91
C ASP A 184 -3.09 -6.34 21.70
N ASP A 185 -3.29 -5.32 20.85
CA ASP A 185 -3.99 -5.49 19.58
C ASP A 185 -3.23 -6.47 18.67
N LEU A 186 -1.90 -6.38 18.64
CA LEU A 186 -1.06 -7.29 17.87
C LEU A 186 -1.14 -8.74 18.37
N ARG A 187 -1.07 -8.94 19.70
CA ARG A 187 -1.26 -10.26 20.34
C ARG A 187 -2.63 -10.84 20.01
N ALA A 188 -3.68 -10.02 20.04
CA ALA A 188 -5.05 -10.41 19.74
C ALA A 188 -5.35 -10.62 18.24
N GLY A 189 -4.38 -10.38 17.35
CA GLY A 189 -4.61 -10.44 15.89
C GLY A 189 -5.53 -9.34 15.36
N GLN A 190 -5.64 -8.23 16.09
CA GLN A 190 -6.38 -7.03 15.70
C GLN A 190 -5.47 -5.93 15.15
N ALA A 191 -4.18 -6.19 14.98
CA ALA A 191 -3.20 -5.31 14.37
C ALA A 191 -2.15 -6.13 13.61
N LEU A 192 -1.38 -5.46 12.77
CA LEU A 192 -0.24 -6.04 12.06
C LEU A 192 1.07 -5.41 12.50
N SER A 193 2.10 -6.23 12.54
CA SER A 193 3.47 -5.77 12.67
C SER A 193 3.91 -5.07 11.38
N PRO A 194 4.65 -3.94 11.46
CA PRO A 194 5.25 -3.34 10.26
C PRO A 194 6.30 -4.24 9.60
N PHE A 195 6.72 -5.32 10.28
CA PHE A 195 7.63 -6.34 9.75
C PHE A 195 6.90 -7.52 9.09
N LEU A 196 5.56 -7.42 8.90
CA LEU A 196 4.62 -8.50 8.53
C LEU A 196 4.53 -9.62 9.57
N THR A 197 5.66 -10.26 9.87
CA THR A 197 5.80 -11.19 10.98
C THR A 197 6.04 -10.45 12.29
N ASN A 198 5.93 -11.16 13.41
CA ASN A 198 6.21 -10.61 14.73
C ASN A 198 7.67 -10.81 15.19
N HIS A 199 8.57 -11.24 14.30
CA HIS A 199 10.00 -11.41 14.64
C HIS A 199 10.64 -10.10 15.10
N GLY A 200 10.45 -9.01 14.35
CA GLY A 200 11.01 -7.70 14.71
C GLY A 200 10.49 -7.17 16.06
N TRP A 201 9.28 -7.56 16.47
CA TRP A 201 8.74 -7.22 17.79
C TRP A 201 9.48 -7.93 18.92
N ARG A 202 9.83 -9.21 18.73
CA ARG A 202 10.66 -9.96 19.69
C ARG A 202 12.09 -9.45 19.73
N GLU A 203 12.73 -9.39 18.56
CA GLU A 203 14.18 -9.20 18.42
C GLU A 203 14.63 -7.75 18.61
N HIS A 204 13.81 -6.77 18.23
CA HIS A 204 14.22 -5.37 18.21
C HIS A 204 13.43 -4.47 19.16
N LEU A 205 12.22 -4.88 19.55
CA LEU A 205 11.31 -4.07 20.39
C LEU A 205 11.16 -4.59 21.82
N GLY A 206 11.70 -5.78 22.13
CA GLY A 206 11.73 -6.34 23.49
C GLY A 206 10.45 -7.08 23.91
N TYR A 207 9.50 -7.31 22.99
CA TYR A 207 8.27 -8.05 23.27
C TYR A 207 8.49 -9.54 23.03
N THR A 208 9.30 -10.18 23.88
CA THR A 208 9.80 -11.56 23.69
C THR A 208 8.71 -12.63 23.60
N ASP A 209 7.52 -12.35 24.14
CA ASP A 209 6.34 -13.22 24.14
C ASP A 209 5.44 -13.06 22.89
N MET A 210 5.67 -12.06 22.04
CA MET A 210 4.77 -11.72 20.94
C MET A 210 4.56 -12.90 19.98
N PRO A 211 3.34 -13.40 19.71
CA PRO A 211 3.16 -14.62 18.91
C PRO A 211 3.77 -14.51 17.51
N ILE A 212 4.63 -15.44 17.10
CA ILE A 212 5.20 -15.45 15.74
C ILE A 212 4.15 -15.98 14.77
N ILE A 213 4.05 -15.31 13.61
CA ILE A 213 3.15 -15.66 12.53
C ILE A 213 3.92 -15.70 11.20
N SER A 214 3.41 -16.47 10.24
CA SER A 214 3.90 -16.42 8.87
C SER A 214 3.47 -15.12 8.18
N VAL A 215 4.10 -14.83 7.04
CA VAL A 215 3.75 -13.68 6.20
C VAL A 215 2.33 -13.82 5.62
N GLU A 216 1.96 -15.02 5.18
CA GLU A 216 0.60 -15.34 4.70
C GLU A 216 -0.46 -15.13 5.80
N GLU A 217 -0.15 -15.54 7.04
CA GLU A 217 -1.03 -15.33 8.20
C GLU A 217 -1.21 -13.84 8.50
N ALA A 218 -0.18 -13.00 8.29
CA ALA A 218 -0.33 -11.55 8.39
C ALA A 218 -1.33 -11.03 7.35
N GLY A 219 -1.25 -11.52 6.10
CA GLY A 219 -2.21 -11.18 5.04
C GLY A 219 -3.65 -11.57 5.41
N ARG A 220 -3.84 -12.78 5.92
CA ARG A 220 -5.14 -13.26 6.43
C ARG A 220 -5.69 -12.37 7.54
N ARG A 221 -4.85 -11.96 8.49
CA ARG A 221 -5.24 -11.04 9.58
C ARG A 221 -5.65 -9.68 9.06
N LEU A 222 -4.97 -9.15 8.03
CA LEU A 222 -5.32 -7.89 7.42
C LEU A 222 -6.70 -7.97 6.74
N ALA A 223 -6.97 -9.02 5.98
CA ALA A 223 -8.28 -9.24 5.37
C ALA A 223 -9.40 -9.33 6.42
N GLY A 224 -9.17 -10.06 7.52
CA GLY A 224 -10.12 -10.14 8.63
C GLY A 224 -10.32 -8.81 9.38
N LEU A 225 -9.31 -7.93 9.40
CA LEU A 225 -9.45 -6.58 9.93
C LEU A 225 -10.26 -5.70 8.97
N ALA A 226 -10.01 -5.79 7.67
CA ALA A 226 -10.71 -5.06 6.62
C ALA A 226 -12.21 -5.37 6.61
N ALA A 227 -12.60 -6.65 6.76
CA ALA A 227 -14.00 -7.06 6.81
C ALA A 227 -14.83 -6.41 7.94
N ARG A 228 -14.18 -5.80 8.94
CA ARG A 228 -14.82 -5.15 10.10
C ARG A 228 -14.86 -3.61 10.01
N HIS A 229 -14.32 -3.03 8.95
CA HIS A 229 -14.20 -1.57 8.78
C HIS A 229 -14.58 -1.18 7.36
N ASP A 230 -15.11 0.02 7.18
CA ASP A 230 -15.43 0.56 5.86
C ASP A 230 -14.15 0.93 5.10
N PHE A 231 -13.12 1.38 5.82
CA PHE A 231 -11.80 1.64 5.29
C PHE A 231 -10.71 1.11 6.22
N THR A 232 -9.75 0.37 5.66
CA THR A 232 -8.54 -0.08 6.37
C THR A 232 -7.30 0.31 5.59
N LEU A 233 -6.30 0.88 6.27
CA LEU A 233 -4.98 1.15 5.70
C LEU A 233 -3.92 0.33 6.43
N PHE A 234 -3.02 -0.32 5.69
CA PHE A 234 -1.79 -0.91 6.21
C PHE A 234 -0.57 -0.30 5.50
N GLU A 235 0.43 0.14 6.27
CA GLU A 235 1.68 0.75 5.81
C GLU A 235 2.83 -0.26 5.91
N TYR A 236 3.58 -0.46 4.82
CA TYR A 236 4.78 -1.31 4.80
C TYR A 236 5.96 -0.53 4.20
N TYR A 237 6.91 -0.13 5.04
CA TYR A 237 8.05 0.71 4.66
C TYR A 237 9.34 -0.07 4.32
N HIS A 238 9.31 -1.40 4.47
CA HIS A 238 10.52 -2.23 4.31
C HIS A 238 10.97 -2.36 2.85
N THR A 239 10.11 -2.06 1.88
CA THR A 239 10.42 -1.99 0.45
C THR A 239 11.40 -0.85 0.17
N ASP A 240 11.06 0.38 0.54
CA ASP A 240 11.96 1.54 0.45
C ASP A 240 13.28 1.31 1.21
N MET A 241 13.20 0.82 2.45
CA MET A 241 14.41 0.52 3.23
C MET A 241 15.32 -0.52 2.55
N ALA A 242 14.75 -1.47 1.79
CA ALA A 242 15.55 -2.45 1.06
C ALA A 242 16.24 -1.84 -0.16
N GLY A 243 15.56 -0.97 -0.91
CA GLY A 243 16.16 -0.30 -2.06
C GLY A 243 17.23 0.72 -1.65
N HIS A 244 17.03 1.52 -0.61
CA HIS A 244 18.09 2.40 -0.03
C HIS A 244 19.34 1.63 0.40
N ARG A 245 19.19 0.39 0.87
CA ARG A 245 20.33 -0.46 1.23
C ARG A 245 21.05 -1.03 0.01
N GLY A 246 20.38 -1.15 -1.14
CA GLY A 246 20.95 -1.67 -2.38
C GLY A 246 21.39 -3.13 -2.34
N VAL A 247 21.00 -3.91 -1.31
CA VAL A 247 21.41 -5.32 -1.19
C VAL A 247 20.43 -6.18 -1.97
N GLN A 248 20.83 -6.63 -3.16
CA GLN A 248 19.98 -7.39 -4.09
C GLN A 248 19.23 -8.56 -3.43
N ALA A 249 19.93 -9.39 -2.65
CA ALA A 249 19.31 -10.51 -1.95
C ALA A 249 18.18 -10.05 -0.99
N ARG A 250 18.36 -8.91 -0.32
CA ARG A 250 17.35 -8.33 0.58
C ARG A 250 16.18 -7.74 -0.20
N ILE A 251 16.45 -7.12 -1.35
CA ILE A 251 15.42 -6.60 -2.25
C ILE A 251 14.51 -7.74 -2.72
N LEU A 252 15.10 -8.84 -3.22
CA LEU A 252 14.34 -10.02 -3.65
C LEU A 252 13.54 -10.62 -2.49
N GLU A 253 14.16 -10.81 -1.32
CA GLU A 253 13.48 -11.33 -0.13
C GLU A 253 12.25 -10.48 0.25
N VAL A 254 12.36 -9.15 0.22
CA VAL A 254 11.25 -8.25 0.57
C VAL A 254 10.14 -8.30 -0.49
N LEU A 255 10.49 -8.33 -1.78
CA LEU A 255 9.49 -8.46 -2.86
C LEU A 255 8.72 -9.78 -2.75
N GLU A 256 9.42 -10.88 -2.45
CA GLU A 256 8.80 -12.20 -2.28
C GLU A 256 7.95 -12.28 -1.01
N GLN A 257 8.36 -11.60 0.07
CA GLN A 257 7.52 -11.43 1.26
C GLN A 257 6.24 -10.64 0.96
N VAL A 258 6.33 -9.56 0.18
CA VAL A 258 5.14 -8.82 -0.26
C VAL A 258 4.21 -9.70 -1.09
N ASP A 259 4.74 -10.51 -2.01
CA ASP A 259 3.91 -11.43 -2.81
C ASP A 259 3.18 -12.47 -1.95
N GLN A 260 3.88 -13.08 -0.98
CA GLN A 260 3.28 -14.02 -0.03
C GLN A 260 2.25 -13.34 0.89
N PHE A 261 2.49 -12.09 1.27
CA PHE A 261 1.55 -11.32 2.06
C PHE A 261 0.26 -11.05 1.28
N LEU A 262 0.40 -10.63 0.02
CA LEU A 262 -0.72 -10.42 -0.90
C LEU A 262 -1.51 -11.71 -1.11
N ARG A 263 -0.85 -12.88 -1.21
CA ARG A 263 -1.52 -14.19 -1.26
C ARG A 263 -2.48 -14.36 -0.09
N GLY A 264 -1.97 -14.15 1.13
CA GLY A 264 -2.78 -14.24 2.35
C GLY A 264 -3.96 -13.28 2.37
N VAL A 265 -3.81 -12.07 1.82
CA VAL A 265 -4.90 -11.09 1.68
C VAL A 265 -5.94 -11.56 0.68
N ILE A 266 -5.54 -11.87 -0.56
CA ILE A 266 -6.49 -12.15 -1.66
C ILE A 266 -7.30 -13.43 -1.44
N GLU A 267 -6.76 -14.42 -0.72
CA GLU A 267 -7.48 -15.66 -0.42
C GLU A 267 -8.54 -15.49 0.67
N HIS A 268 -8.50 -14.39 1.42
CA HIS A 268 -9.35 -14.18 2.61
C HIS A 268 -10.14 -12.87 2.59
N VAL A 269 -9.93 -12.02 1.58
CA VAL A 269 -10.73 -10.82 1.38
C VAL A 269 -12.12 -11.22 0.86
N ASP A 270 -13.16 -10.56 1.36
CA ASP A 270 -14.52 -10.78 0.89
C ASP A 270 -14.77 -10.08 -0.45
N ASP A 271 -15.81 -10.53 -1.14
CA ASP A 271 -16.30 -10.01 -2.41
C ASP A 271 -16.96 -8.62 -2.30
N GLN A 272 -17.03 -8.05 -1.09
CA GLN A 272 -17.49 -6.70 -0.80
C GLN A 272 -16.35 -5.70 -0.59
N THR A 273 -15.10 -6.15 -0.63
CA THR A 273 -13.92 -5.34 -0.35
C THR A 273 -13.07 -5.17 -1.60
N VAL A 274 -12.78 -3.93 -1.96
CA VAL A 274 -11.75 -3.63 -2.97
C VAL A 274 -10.39 -3.51 -2.29
N VAL A 275 -9.38 -4.19 -2.85
CA VAL A 275 -7.98 -4.07 -2.41
C VAL A 275 -7.24 -3.12 -3.34
N LEU A 276 -6.66 -2.06 -2.78
CA LEU A 276 -5.79 -1.12 -3.44
C LEU A 276 -4.37 -1.34 -2.93
N VAL A 277 -3.41 -1.47 -3.84
CA VAL A 277 -1.98 -1.43 -3.51
C VAL A 277 -1.42 -0.16 -4.13
N ALA A 278 -0.79 0.69 -3.33
CA ALA A 278 -0.27 1.96 -3.78
C ALA A 278 1.11 2.26 -3.19
N SER A 279 1.86 3.10 -3.89
CA SER A 279 3.13 3.65 -3.44
C SER A 279 3.17 5.14 -3.72
N ASP A 280 3.97 5.86 -2.95
CA ASP A 280 4.22 7.29 -3.06
C ASP A 280 5.34 7.64 -4.04
N HIS A 281 6.30 6.73 -4.24
CA HIS A 281 7.41 6.89 -5.17
C HIS A 281 8.05 5.56 -5.57
N GLY A 282 8.97 5.61 -6.52
CA GLY A 282 9.86 4.50 -6.85
C GLY A 282 11.11 4.45 -5.96
N ASN A 283 11.69 3.26 -5.85
CA ASN A 283 13.03 3.01 -5.33
C ASN A 283 13.42 1.55 -5.59
N ILE A 284 12.60 0.61 -5.11
CA ILE A 284 12.94 -0.82 -5.12
C ILE A 284 12.98 -1.43 -6.53
N GLU A 285 12.34 -0.81 -7.53
CA GLU A 285 12.27 -1.31 -8.91
C GLU A 285 13.54 -1.11 -9.73
N ASP A 286 14.55 -0.41 -9.19
CA ASP A 286 15.84 -0.20 -9.83
C ASP A 286 16.99 -0.37 -8.82
N TRP A 287 17.55 -1.58 -8.75
CA TRP A 287 18.67 -1.86 -7.85
C TRP A 287 20.01 -1.30 -8.33
N SER A 288 20.05 -0.54 -9.44
CA SER A 288 21.26 0.14 -9.91
C SER A 288 21.48 1.48 -9.22
N THR A 289 20.47 1.96 -8.50
CA THR A 289 20.50 3.15 -7.66
C THR A 289 19.99 2.83 -6.25
N THR A 290 20.34 3.68 -5.29
CA THR A 290 19.73 3.68 -3.95
C THR A 290 18.81 4.88 -3.74
N ASP A 291 18.76 5.81 -4.70
CA ASP A 291 17.92 7.00 -4.64
C ASP A 291 16.48 6.69 -5.06
N HIS A 292 15.55 7.59 -4.74
CA HIS A 292 14.16 7.47 -5.21
C HIS A 292 14.06 7.66 -6.72
N THR A 293 13.04 7.05 -7.32
CA THR A 293 12.75 7.05 -8.76
C THR A 293 11.33 7.52 -9.06
#